data_AF-A0A958ELN9-F1
#
_entry.id   AF-A0A958ELN9-F1
#
_cell.length_a   1.000
_cell.length_b   1.000
_cell.length_c   1.000
_cell.angle_alpha   90.00
_cell.angle_beta   90.00
_cell.angle_gamma   90.00
#
_symmetry.space_group_name_H-M   'P 1'
#
loop_
_entity.id
_entity.type
_entity.pdbx_description
1 polymer ?
#
loop_
_entity_poly.entity_id
_entity_poly.type
_entity_poly.pdbx_seq_one_letter_code
_entity_poly.pdbx_strand_id
1 'polypeptide(L)'
;MMKKNAYEIGTEIYNGLAKGKDPRNMSSEELNNMGHIDTPLLKVIRSKCIDCCGGEQNEVRMCTAVGCQLWPYRMNKNPFRKRSLTDEQRKELADRLSRSRSRN
;
A
#
# COMPACT_ATOMS: atom_id res chain seq x y z
N MET A 1 9.86 -30.47 1.67
CA MET A 1 9.06 -29.64 2.61
C MET A 1 8.09 -28.83 1.77
N MET A 2 6.77 -28.99 1.93
CA MET A 2 5.78 -28.22 1.16
C MET A 2 5.85 -26.74 1.59
N LYS A 3 5.94 -25.82 0.62
CA LYS A 3 5.91 -24.39 0.91
C LYS A 3 4.51 -24.01 1.38
N LYS A 4 4.41 -23.34 2.53
CA LYS A 4 3.14 -22.83 3.03
C LYS A 4 2.55 -21.80 2.06
N ASN A 5 1.25 -21.84 1.83
CA ASN A 5 0.54 -20.82 1.05
C ASN A 5 0.20 -19.58 1.91
N ALA A 6 -0.27 -18.50 1.30
CA ALA A 6 -0.52 -17.24 1.99
C ALA A 6 -1.52 -17.37 3.16
N TYR A 7 -2.55 -18.23 3.01
CA TYR A 7 -3.53 -18.48 4.06
C TYR A 7 -2.90 -19.18 5.26
N GLU A 8 -2.06 -20.20 5.03
CA GLU A 8 -1.34 -20.93 6.08
C GLU A 8 -0.30 -20.07 6.80
N ILE A 9 0.29 -19.09 6.11
CA ILE A 9 1.22 -18.14 6.71
C ILE A 9 0.45 -17.12 7.57
N GLY A 10 -0.64 -16.58 7.04
CA GLY A 10 -1.40 -15.47 7.63
C GLY A 10 -2.42 -15.85 8.70
N THR A 11 -2.63 -17.14 8.98
CA THR A 11 -3.64 -17.59 9.96
C THR A 11 -3.05 -18.42 11.10
N GLU A 12 -3.73 -18.39 12.24
CA GLU A 12 -3.50 -19.19 13.45
C GLU A 12 -4.81 -19.88 13.88
N ILE A 13 -4.73 -20.92 14.71
CA ILE A 13 -5.93 -21.56 15.26
C ILE A 13 -6.28 -20.94 16.60
N TYR A 14 -7.54 -20.53 16.75
CA TYR A 14 -8.12 -20.01 17.98
C TYR A 14 -9.48 -20.65 18.21
N ASN A 15 -9.66 -21.35 19.33
CA ASN A 15 -10.86 -22.13 19.65
C ASN A 15 -11.28 -23.10 18.53
N GLY A 16 -10.31 -23.77 17.91
CA GLY A 16 -10.54 -24.70 16.81
C GLY A 16 -10.88 -24.05 15.46
N LEU A 17 -10.90 -22.72 15.37
CA LEU A 17 -11.19 -21.97 14.15
C LEU A 17 -9.97 -21.21 13.65
N ALA A 18 -9.90 -20.99 12.34
CA ALA A 18 -8.86 -20.14 11.77
C ALA A 18 -9.13 -18.67 12.11
N LYS A 19 -8.10 -17.99 12.60
CA LYS A 19 -8.07 -16.57 12.92
C LYS A 19 -6.87 -15.94 12.21
N GLY A 20 -7.05 -14.74 11.65
CA GLY A 20 -5.92 -13.99 11.08
C GLY A 20 -4.88 -13.65 12.15
N LYS A 21 -3.60 -13.88 11.85
CA LYS A 21 -2.51 -13.39 12.69
C LYS A 21 -2.50 -11.86 12.69
N ASP A 22 -2.05 -11.27 13.79
CA ASP A 22 -1.80 -9.82 13.85
C ASP A 22 -0.56 -9.48 13.01
N PRO A 23 -0.67 -8.69 11.92
CA PRO A 23 0.47 -8.36 11.07
C PRO A 23 1.58 -7.60 11.80
N ARG A 24 1.29 -6.97 12.95
CA ARG A 24 2.31 -6.30 13.79
C ARG A 24 3.26 -7.29 14.47
N ASN A 25 2.85 -8.55 14.57
CA ASN A 25 3.63 -9.64 15.16
C ASN A 25 4.22 -10.58 14.08
N MET A 26 4.06 -10.25 12.79
CA MET A 26 4.61 -11.05 11.69
C MET A 26 5.94 -10.46 11.20
N SER A 27 6.82 -11.32 10.72
CA SER A 27 8.07 -10.88 10.10
C SER A 27 7.85 -10.32 8.69
N SER A 28 8.72 -9.41 8.25
CA SER A 28 8.69 -8.89 6.88
C SER A 28 8.84 -10.00 5.83
N GLU A 29 9.58 -11.06 6.15
CA GLU A 29 9.74 -12.22 5.27
C GLU A 29 8.42 -13.00 5.09
N GLU A 30 7.69 -13.25 6.18
CA GLU A 30 6.36 -13.87 6.11
C GLU A 30 5.39 -13.02 5.28
N LEU A 31 5.37 -11.70 5.51
CA LEU A 31 4.54 -10.77 4.74
C LEU A 31 4.90 -10.79 3.24
N ASN A 32 6.19 -10.75 2.90
CA ASN A 32 6.67 -10.85 1.52
C ASN A 32 6.27 -12.18 0.87
N ASN A 33 6.38 -13.30 1.60
CA ASN A 33 5.97 -14.63 1.12
C ASN A 33 4.46 -14.75 0.90
N MET A 34 3.66 -13.88 1.52
CA MET A 34 2.22 -13.72 1.25
C MET A 34 1.93 -12.76 0.07
N GLY A 35 2.95 -12.17 -0.53
CA GLY A 35 2.81 -11.18 -1.61
C GLY A 35 2.69 -9.73 -1.15
N HIS A 36 2.87 -9.46 0.15
CA HIS A 36 2.90 -8.09 0.67
C HIS A 36 4.32 -7.53 0.58
N ILE A 37 4.56 -6.70 -0.43
CA ILE A 37 5.83 -5.99 -0.62
C ILE A 37 5.74 -4.56 -0.08
N ASP A 38 6.89 -4.00 0.32
CA ASP A 38 7.00 -2.60 0.76
C ASP A 38 6.56 -1.64 -0.35
N THR A 39 5.30 -1.20 -0.25
CA THR A 39 4.62 -0.39 -1.22
C THR A 39 4.17 0.89 -0.54
N PRO A 40 4.42 2.08 -1.12
CA PRO A 40 3.90 3.33 -0.59
C PRO A 40 2.40 3.23 -0.27
N LEU A 41 2.01 3.62 0.94
CA LEU A 41 0.64 3.43 1.45
C LEU A 41 -0.45 3.92 0.48
N LEU A 42 -0.22 5.03 -0.23
CA LEU A 42 -1.17 5.56 -1.22
C LEU A 42 -1.38 4.64 -2.43
N LYS A 43 -0.34 3.89 -2.84
CA LYS A 43 -0.45 2.87 -3.88
C LYS A 43 -1.24 1.66 -3.38
N VAL A 44 -1.06 1.25 -2.12
CA VAL A 44 -1.85 0.18 -1.49
C VAL A 44 -3.34 0.57 -1.46
N ILE A 45 -3.64 1.79 -1.01
CA ILE A 45 -5.01 2.31 -0.99
C ILE A 45 -5.61 2.36 -2.40
N ARG A 46 -4.85 2.83 -3.40
CA ARG A 46 -5.33 2.83 -4.79
C ARG A 46 -5.58 1.42 -5.32
N SER A 47 -4.71 0.46 -5.02
CA SER A 47 -4.94 -0.95 -5.39
C SER A 47 -6.27 -1.46 -4.81
N LYS A 48 -6.55 -1.15 -3.53
CA LYS A 48 -7.84 -1.49 -2.93
C LYS A 48 -9.03 -0.78 -3.58
N CYS A 49 -8.87 0.47 -4.02
CA CYS A 49 -9.93 1.16 -4.74
C CYS A 49 -10.22 0.50 -6.09
N ILE A 50 -9.19 0.08 -6.82
CA ILE A 50 -9.33 -0.64 -8.10
C ILE A 50 -10.06 -1.98 -7.88
N ASP A 51 -9.63 -2.76 -6.88
CA ASP A 51 -10.29 -4.00 -6.46
C ASP A 51 -11.78 -3.78 -6.11
N CYS A 52 -12.08 -2.75 -5.30
CA CYS A 52 -13.45 -2.39 -4.93
C CYS A 52 -14.32 -1.98 -6.14
N CYS A 53 -13.71 -1.42 -7.17
CA CYS A 53 -14.34 -1.00 -8.42
C CYS A 53 -14.27 -2.09 -9.51
N GLY A 54 -14.13 -3.37 -9.13
CA GLY A 54 -14.17 -4.50 -10.07
C GLY A 54 -12.96 -4.62 -10.98
N GLY A 55 -11.82 -4.03 -10.61
CA GLY A 55 -10.60 -4.02 -11.42
C GLY A 55 -10.49 -2.81 -12.36
N GLU A 56 -11.53 -1.99 -12.47
CA GLU A 56 -11.60 -0.91 -13.45
C GLU A 56 -11.11 0.43 -12.91
N GLN A 57 -10.03 0.96 -13.51
CA GLN A 57 -9.45 2.24 -13.08
C GLN A 57 -10.35 3.44 -13.34
N ASN A 58 -11.16 3.37 -14.40
CA ASN A 58 -12.12 4.42 -14.75
C ASN A 58 -13.23 4.52 -13.69
N GLU A 59 -13.69 3.39 -13.17
CA GLU A 59 -14.69 3.34 -12.11
C GLU A 59 -14.18 3.93 -10.79
N VAL A 60 -12.87 3.82 -10.49
CA VAL A 60 -12.27 4.53 -9.34
C VAL A 60 -12.42 6.05 -9.46
N ARG A 61 -12.29 6.60 -10.68
CA ARG A 61 -12.49 8.03 -10.95
C ARG A 61 -13.97 8.40 -10.82
N MET A 62 -14.86 7.55 -11.31
CA MET A 62 -16.31 7.76 -11.29
C MET A 62 -16.99 7.39 -9.96
N CYS A 63 -16.24 6.82 -9.01
CA CYS A 63 -16.75 6.37 -7.72
C CYS A 63 -17.49 7.47 -6.94
N THR A 64 -18.79 7.24 -6.72
CA THR A 64 -19.72 8.14 -6.02
C THR A 64 -19.82 7.88 -4.51
N ALA A 65 -19.07 6.90 -3.98
CA ALA A 65 -19.06 6.54 -2.56
C ALA A 65 -18.31 7.59 -1.71
N VAL A 66 -18.80 8.83 -1.68
CA VAL A 66 -18.15 9.98 -1.02
C VAL A 66 -18.04 9.81 0.51
N GLY A 67 -18.84 8.93 1.12
CA GLY A 67 -18.71 8.55 2.53
C GLY A 67 -17.58 7.54 2.82
N CYS A 68 -16.94 6.98 1.78
CA CYS A 68 -15.83 6.07 1.96
C CYS A 68 -14.59 6.80 2.49
N GLN A 69 -14.00 6.30 3.57
CA GLN A 69 -12.79 6.87 4.18
C GLN A 69 -11.57 6.87 3.25
N LEU A 70 -11.56 5.98 2.25
CA LEU A 70 -10.51 5.93 1.23
C LEU A 70 -10.75 6.89 0.06
N TRP A 71 -11.95 7.46 -0.08
CA TRP A 71 -12.35 8.29 -1.21
C TRP A 71 -11.39 9.48 -1.46
N PRO A 72 -10.91 10.22 -0.43
CA PRO A 72 -9.94 11.31 -0.63
C PRO A 72 -8.59 10.86 -1.22
N TYR A 73 -8.24 9.57 -1.09
CA TYR A 73 -6.95 9.00 -1.46
C TYR A 73 -6.99 8.16 -2.73
N ARG A 74 -8.18 7.87 -3.27
CA ARG A 74 -8.41 6.93 -4.39
C ARG A 74 -7.61 7.25 -5.66
N MET A 75 -7.19 8.50 -5.82
CA MET A 75 -6.34 8.97 -6.92
C MET A 75 -4.84 8.95 -6.58
N ASN A 76 -4.40 8.09 -5.65
CA ASN A 76 -3.01 7.93 -5.23
C ASN A 76 -2.36 9.27 -4.79
N LYS A 77 -3.13 10.14 -4.14
CA LYS A 77 -2.67 11.42 -3.61
C LYS A 77 -3.29 11.64 -2.23
N ASN A 78 -2.52 12.19 -1.30
CA ASN A 78 -3.03 12.63 -0.01
C ASN A 78 -3.36 14.14 -0.10
N PRO A 79 -4.64 14.55 -0.13
CA PRO A 79 -5.01 15.96 -0.23
C PRO A 79 -4.72 16.75 1.06
N PHE A 80 -4.56 16.07 2.19
CA PHE A 80 -4.29 16.69 3.50
C PHE A 80 -2.80 16.89 3.78
N ARG A 81 -1.93 16.20 3.02
CA ARG A 81 -0.48 16.34 3.16
C ARG A 81 0.02 17.52 2.34
N LYS A 82 0.14 18.70 2.96
CA LYS A 82 0.86 19.84 2.38
C LYS A 82 2.36 19.66 2.62
N ARG A 83 3.14 19.57 1.54
CA ARG A 83 4.60 19.61 1.63
C ARG A 83 5.07 21.02 1.30
N SER A 84 5.36 21.82 2.31
CA SER A 84 6.05 23.10 2.16
C SER A 84 7.55 22.84 2.23
N LEU A 85 8.24 22.98 1.10
CA LEU A 85 9.70 22.90 1.01
C LEU A 85 10.25 24.30 0.80
N THR A 86 11.35 24.62 1.49
CA THR A 86 12.18 25.79 1.14
C THR A 86 12.85 25.57 -0.22
N ASP A 87 13.36 26.64 -0.84
CA ASP A 87 14.07 26.53 -2.11
C ASP A 87 15.31 25.63 -2.00
N GLU A 88 16.03 25.74 -0.88
CA GLU A 88 17.18 24.87 -0.57
C GLU A 88 16.77 23.40 -0.49
N GLN A 89 15.69 23.08 0.25
CA GLN A 89 15.18 21.71 0.35
C GLN A 89 14.68 21.16 -1.00
N ARG A 90 14.13 22.00 -1.88
CA ARG A 90 13.76 21.58 -3.24
C ARG A 90 14.99 21.26 -4.08
N LYS A 91 16.04 22.08 -3.99
CA LYS A 91 17.30 21.88 -4.69
C LYS A 91 17.98 20.58 -4.24
N GLU A 92 18.09 20.36 -2.94
CA GLU A 92 18.63 19.09 -2.40
C GLU A 92 17.84 17.86 -2.85
N LEU A 93 16.50 17.95 -2.89
CA LEU A 93 15.65 16.85 -3.35
C LEU A 93 15.87 16.57 -4.85
N ALA A 94 15.99 17.62 -5.66
CA ALA A 94 16.28 17.50 -7.08
C ALA A 94 17.66 16.86 -7.33
N ASP A 95 18.68 17.28 -6.56
CA ASP A 95 20.02 16.72 -6.64
C ASP A 95 20.04 15.23 -6.26
N ARG A 96 19.33 14.86 -5.19
CA ARG A 96 19.18 13.46 -4.78
C ARG A 96 18.51 12.62 -5.86
N LEU A 97 17.44 13.14 -6.46
CA LEU A 97 16.73 12.47 -7.55
C LEU A 97 17.61 12.28 -8.78
N SER A 98 18.40 13.30 -9.13
CA SER A 98 19.38 13.23 -10.23
C SER A 98 20.41 12.13 -9.98
N ARG A 99 21.03 12.12 -8.80
CA ARG A 99 22.02 11.09 -8.40
C ARG A 99 21.44 9.67 -8.39
N SER A 100 20.19 9.50 -7.97
CA SER A 100 19.52 8.20 -7.99
C SER A 100 19.24 7.71 -9.42
N ARG A 101 18.99 8.62 -10.36
CA ARG A 101 18.75 8.29 -11.77
C ARG A 101 20.02 7.93 -12.53
N SER A 102 21.17 8.47 -12.14
CA SER A 102 22.47 8.14 -12.75
C SER A 102 23.07 6.81 -12.26
N ARG A 103 22.50 6.19 -11.22
CA ARG A 103 22.96 4.91 -10.65
C ARG A 103 22.18 3.69 -11.16
N ASN A 104 21.09 3.91 -11.89
CA ASN A 104 20.30 2.89 -12.58
C ASN A 104 20.59 2.95 -14.07
#